data_AF-A0A1W9LU42-F1
#
_entry.id   AF-A0A1W9LU42-F1
#
_cell.length_a   1.000
_cell.length_b   1.000
_cell.length_c   1.000
_cell.angle_alpha   90.00
_cell.angle_beta   90.00
_cell.angle_gamma   90.00
#
_symmetry.space_group_name_H-M   'P 1'
#
loop_
_entity.id
_entity.type
_entity.pdbx_description
1 polymer ?
#
loop_
_entity_poly.entity_id
_entity_poly.type
_entity_poly.pdbx_seq_one_letter_code
_entity_poly.pdbx_strand_id
1 'polypeptide(L)'
;MAELSAWPQLWRAFRAGGTSLPFAPGLPGTESWLCQPDEEPPPAGLFWLNLRRFLLLHALGQQRWWRPRIPATAREILWLHLSDHVGDSLMRLSSAPLLAGRQVDLYASPKAAQLFEPGNTFRRVVEIDEQVSELAGRRYDCLIIDALHTKPLLLKRRLFPRVPFVSLHDFFHYCRDDYNLTLFAWYRMAHLLEARVPAGELARQARLRMDHGGVAPDLYQGLGLDGGEIALALGGREGYRIYRHWPEVAGSILAQSPDRRLVLVGSENAAEDAATIHAAFPGRVINCVNRLSLKETAHVLHRTTLLVCADGGLLHVASAVACPTVGLFAQELPEYRYVAADRRWALRSEQDVNTILSTEVAQVVEQALAELKGQGGAGR
;
A
#
# COMPACT_ATOMS: atom_id res chain seq x y z
N MET A 1 -29.11 -28.91 -23.44
CA MET A 1 -27.94 -28.65 -24.31
C MET A 1 -27.55 -27.16 -24.31
N ALA A 2 -27.26 -26.58 -23.15
CA ALA A 2 -26.86 -25.16 -23.00
C ALA A 2 -25.64 -24.99 -22.08
N GLU A 3 -24.83 -26.04 -21.88
CA GLU A 3 -23.77 -26.06 -20.85
C GLU A 3 -22.33 -26.15 -21.39
N LEU A 4 -22.11 -26.03 -22.71
CA LEU A 4 -20.74 -26.04 -23.27
C LEU A 4 -20.24 -24.66 -23.76
N SER A 5 -21.00 -23.58 -23.54
CA SER A 5 -20.59 -22.21 -23.90
C SER A 5 -19.71 -21.51 -22.84
N ALA A 6 -19.60 -22.10 -21.64
CA ALA A 6 -18.78 -21.56 -20.55
C ALA A 6 -17.29 -21.95 -20.67
N TRP A 7 -16.95 -23.00 -21.42
CA TRP A 7 -15.58 -23.50 -21.53
C TRP A 7 -14.61 -22.49 -22.18
N PRO A 8 -14.97 -21.78 -23.26
CA PRO A 8 -14.14 -20.71 -23.80
C PRO A 8 -14.01 -19.50 -22.87
N GLN A 9 -15.01 -19.24 -22.02
CA GLN A 9 -14.98 -18.14 -21.05
C GLN A 9 -14.15 -18.49 -19.81
N LEU A 10 -14.23 -19.73 -19.32
CA LEU A 10 -13.33 -20.30 -18.32
C LEU A 10 -11.89 -20.26 -18.84
N TRP A 11 -11.63 -20.83 -20.02
CA TRP A 11 -10.29 -20.85 -20.61
C TRP A 11 -9.73 -19.45 -20.90
N ARG A 12 -10.57 -18.50 -21.34
CA ARG A 12 -10.19 -17.08 -21.45
C ARG A 12 -10.00 -16.42 -20.09
N ALA A 13 -10.80 -16.69 -19.06
CA ALA A 13 -10.58 -16.16 -17.72
C ALA A 13 -9.28 -16.71 -17.10
N PHE A 14 -8.96 -17.98 -17.37
CA PHE A 14 -7.72 -18.64 -16.95
C PHE A 14 -6.48 -18.13 -17.70
N ARG A 15 -6.57 -17.86 -19.01
CA ARG A 15 -5.47 -17.25 -19.80
C ARG A 15 -5.37 -15.72 -19.64
N ALA A 16 -6.48 -15.01 -19.58
CA ALA A 16 -6.55 -13.55 -19.44
C ALA A 16 -6.21 -13.06 -18.03
N GLY A 17 -6.32 -13.94 -17.02
CA GLY A 17 -5.82 -13.69 -15.67
C GLY A 17 -4.31 -13.45 -15.61
N GLY A 18 -3.54 -13.88 -16.63
CA GLY A 18 -2.13 -13.52 -16.82
C GLY A 18 -1.86 -12.57 -17.98
N THR A 19 -2.58 -12.71 -19.11
CA THR A 19 -2.21 -12.03 -20.38
C THR A 19 -2.84 -10.67 -20.65
N SER A 20 -3.78 -10.19 -19.82
CA SER A 20 -4.53 -8.96 -20.11
C SER A 20 -4.51 -7.90 -19.00
N LEU A 21 -3.95 -8.25 -17.84
CA LEU A 21 -3.83 -7.30 -16.75
C LEU A 21 -2.61 -6.40 -16.99
N PRO A 22 -2.75 -5.09 -16.82
CA PRO A 22 -1.70 -4.14 -17.20
C PRO A 22 -0.64 -4.06 -16.09
N PHE A 23 0.35 -4.95 -16.13
CA PHE A 23 1.51 -4.90 -15.24
C PHE A 23 2.49 -3.80 -15.68
N ALA A 24 3.29 -3.32 -14.71
CA ALA A 24 4.40 -2.44 -15.04
C ALA A 24 5.42 -3.17 -15.92
N PRO A 25 5.86 -2.59 -17.05
CA PRO A 25 6.93 -3.19 -17.83
C PRO A 25 8.28 -3.08 -17.11
N GLY A 26 9.20 -4.03 -17.36
CA GLY A 26 10.60 -3.94 -16.97
C GLY A 26 10.92 -4.30 -15.52
N LEU A 27 9.99 -4.88 -14.75
CA LEU A 27 10.31 -5.48 -13.46
C LEU A 27 10.52 -7.00 -13.61
N PRO A 28 11.55 -7.60 -13.00
CA PRO A 28 11.88 -9.01 -13.19
C PRO A 28 10.71 -9.97 -12.92
N GLY A 29 9.88 -9.67 -11.91
CA GLY A 29 8.68 -10.46 -11.62
C GLY A 29 7.58 -10.30 -12.65
N THR A 30 7.37 -9.10 -13.19
CA THR A 30 6.25 -8.82 -14.13
C THR A 30 6.42 -9.46 -15.51
N GLU A 31 7.65 -9.62 -15.99
CA GLU A 31 7.93 -10.20 -17.31
C GLU A 31 7.63 -11.71 -17.35
N SER A 32 7.74 -12.41 -16.22
CA SER A 32 7.40 -13.83 -16.13
C SER A 32 5.88 -14.12 -16.19
N TRP A 33 5.02 -13.10 -16.05
CA TRP A 33 3.55 -13.26 -16.05
C TRP A 33 2.85 -12.72 -17.30
N LEU A 34 3.49 -11.80 -18.02
CA LEU A 34 3.06 -11.37 -19.34
C LEU A 34 3.38 -12.51 -20.32
N CYS A 35 2.52 -13.54 -20.37
CA CYS A 35 2.84 -14.82 -21.01
C CYS A 35 3.61 -14.68 -22.33
N GLN A 36 4.71 -15.43 -22.43
CA GLN A 36 5.14 -15.94 -23.71
C GLN A 36 4.07 -16.94 -24.21
N PRO A 37 3.74 -16.96 -25.51
CA PRO A 37 2.68 -17.81 -26.07
C PRO A 37 2.81 -19.32 -25.81
N ASP A 38 4.00 -19.79 -25.40
CA ASP A 38 4.41 -21.19 -25.48
C ASP A 38 4.67 -21.87 -24.11
N GLU A 39 4.35 -21.24 -22.96
CA GLU A 39 4.64 -21.82 -21.64
C GLU A 39 3.52 -22.70 -21.02
N GLU A 40 3.97 -23.61 -20.15
CA GLU A 40 3.22 -24.66 -19.44
C GLU A 40 1.95 -24.17 -18.72
N PRO A 41 0.95 -25.05 -18.53
CA PRO A 41 -0.27 -24.70 -17.79
C PRO A 41 0.05 -24.17 -16.38
N PRO A 42 -0.78 -23.25 -15.84
CA PRO A 42 -0.55 -22.69 -14.51
C PRO A 42 -0.41 -23.81 -13.48
N PRO A 43 0.43 -23.64 -12.43
CA PRO A 43 0.61 -24.64 -11.39
C PRO A 43 -0.74 -25.14 -10.88
N ALA A 44 -0.89 -26.45 -10.64
CA ALA A 44 -2.19 -27.06 -10.32
C ALA A 44 -2.93 -26.36 -9.16
N GLY A 45 -2.22 -25.85 -8.16
CA GLY A 45 -2.81 -25.08 -7.06
C GLY A 45 -3.47 -23.77 -7.49
N LEU A 46 -2.88 -23.05 -8.45
CA LEU A 46 -3.43 -21.81 -8.98
C LEU A 46 -4.69 -22.07 -9.82
N PHE A 47 -4.69 -23.18 -10.58
CA PHE A 47 -5.87 -23.64 -11.31
C PHE A 47 -7.05 -23.89 -10.37
N TRP A 48 -6.86 -24.67 -9.30
CA TRP A 48 -7.91 -24.97 -8.34
C TRP A 48 -8.43 -23.73 -7.61
N LEU A 49 -7.54 -22.79 -7.27
CA LEU A 49 -7.95 -21.53 -6.65
C LEU A 49 -8.87 -20.72 -7.59
N ASN A 50 -8.50 -20.59 -8.85
CA ASN A 50 -9.29 -19.84 -9.82
C ASN A 50 -10.60 -20.55 -10.17
N LEU A 51 -10.59 -21.88 -10.27
CA LEU A 51 -11.81 -22.67 -10.42
C LEU A 51 -12.75 -22.47 -9.22
N ARG A 52 -12.22 -22.48 -7.99
CA ARG A 52 -13.01 -22.20 -6.79
C ARG A 52 -13.65 -20.81 -6.84
N ARG A 53 -12.91 -19.77 -7.24
CA ARG A 53 -13.42 -18.40 -7.38
C ARG A 53 -14.53 -18.33 -8.44
N PHE A 54 -14.33 -18.99 -9.57
CA PHE A 54 -15.32 -19.07 -10.64
C PHE A 54 -16.60 -19.75 -10.16
N LEU A 55 -16.48 -20.94 -9.57
CA LEU A 55 -17.61 -21.69 -9.03
C LEU A 55 -18.36 -20.88 -7.97
N LEU A 56 -17.64 -20.18 -7.08
CA LEU A 56 -18.23 -19.32 -6.06
C LEU A 56 -19.02 -18.16 -6.68
N LEU A 57 -18.46 -17.48 -7.69
CA LEU A 57 -19.10 -16.37 -8.38
C LEU A 57 -20.40 -16.79 -9.08
N HIS A 58 -20.41 -18.00 -9.64
CA HIS A 58 -21.59 -18.64 -10.23
C HIS A 58 -22.61 -19.08 -9.18
N ALA A 59 -22.18 -19.77 -8.11
CA ALA A 59 -23.04 -20.24 -7.03
C ALA A 59 -23.77 -19.08 -6.32
N LEU A 60 -23.11 -17.93 -6.17
CA LEU A 60 -23.72 -16.72 -5.60
C LEU A 60 -24.60 -15.93 -6.60
N GLY A 61 -24.70 -16.38 -7.86
CA GLY A 61 -25.43 -15.70 -8.93
C GLY A 61 -24.90 -14.29 -9.21
N GLN A 62 -23.62 -14.05 -8.91
CA GLN A 62 -22.97 -12.75 -9.02
C GLN A 62 -22.26 -12.57 -10.37
N GLN A 63 -22.00 -13.65 -11.12
CA GLN A 63 -21.41 -13.58 -12.45
C GLN A 63 -22.16 -12.63 -13.40
N ARG A 64 -23.50 -12.63 -13.37
CA ARG A 64 -24.33 -11.73 -14.20
C ARG A 64 -24.14 -10.23 -13.90
N TRP A 65 -23.61 -9.90 -12.73
CA TRP A 65 -23.38 -8.52 -12.26
C TRP A 65 -21.91 -8.12 -12.34
N TRP A 66 -21.00 -9.07 -12.53
CA TRP A 66 -19.60 -8.76 -12.79
C TRP A 66 -19.48 -8.03 -14.14
N ARG A 67 -18.61 -7.04 -14.20
CA ARG A 67 -18.31 -6.25 -15.38
C ARG A 67 -16.80 -6.20 -15.57
N PRO A 68 -16.31 -6.25 -16.82
CA PRO A 68 -14.89 -6.08 -17.10
C PRO A 68 -14.42 -4.63 -16.97
N ARG A 69 -15.36 -3.66 -16.87
CA ARG A 69 -15.11 -2.21 -16.92
C ARG A 69 -16.11 -1.46 -16.05
N ILE A 70 -15.69 -0.31 -15.53
CA ILE A 70 -16.57 0.60 -14.80
C ILE A 70 -17.48 1.28 -15.83
N PRO A 71 -18.82 1.19 -15.69
CA PRO A 71 -19.73 1.84 -16.63
C PRO A 71 -19.46 3.35 -16.72
N ALA A 72 -19.41 3.91 -17.93
CA ALA A 72 -19.16 5.34 -18.13
C ALA A 72 -20.23 6.23 -17.46
N THR A 73 -21.45 5.71 -17.31
CA THR A 73 -22.57 6.39 -16.64
C THR A 73 -22.53 6.29 -15.11
N ALA A 74 -21.64 5.49 -14.52
CA ALA A 74 -21.56 5.31 -13.08
C ALA A 74 -21.04 6.59 -12.41
N ARG A 75 -21.88 7.20 -11.57
CA ARG A 75 -21.57 8.42 -10.80
C ARG A 75 -21.38 8.10 -9.32
N GLU A 76 -22.19 7.21 -8.77
CA GLU A 76 -22.12 6.76 -7.38
C GLU A 76 -21.42 5.41 -7.29
N ILE A 77 -20.19 5.40 -6.76
CA ILE A 77 -19.35 4.21 -6.65
C ILE A 77 -19.12 3.86 -5.18
N LEU A 78 -19.24 2.57 -4.85
CA LEU A 78 -18.82 2.04 -3.56
C LEU A 78 -17.60 1.13 -3.74
N TRP A 79 -16.50 1.43 -3.05
CA TRP A 79 -15.32 0.57 -3.01
C TRP A 79 -15.32 -0.27 -1.74
N LEU A 80 -15.37 -1.61 -1.88
CA LEU A 80 -15.24 -2.56 -0.78
C LEU A 80 -13.77 -2.97 -0.61
N HIS A 81 -13.15 -2.58 0.49
CA HIS A 81 -11.74 -2.84 0.78
C HIS A 81 -11.55 -3.52 2.14
N LEU A 82 -11.39 -4.85 2.15
CA LEU A 82 -11.45 -5.64 3.39
C LEU A 82 -10.06 -6.05 3.94
N SER A 83 -8.99 -5.43 3.46
CA SER A 83 -7.63 -5.75 3.92
C SER A 83 -7.29 -5.00 5.21
N ASP A 84 -6.73 -5.70 6.19
CA ASP A 84 -6.21 -5.10 7.44
C ASP A 84 -4.73 -4.72 7.38
N HIS A 85 -4.09 -4.97 6.24
CA HIS A 85 -2.68 -4.64 6.04
C HIS A 85 -2.55 -3.20 5.55
N VAL A 86 -1.91 -2.34 6.36
CA VAL A 86 -1.75 -0.91 6.07
C VAL A 86 -1.05 -0.67 4.72
N GLY A 87 0.06 -1.37 4.46
CA GLY A 87 0.80 -1.25 3.19
C GLY A 87 -0.05 -1.60 1.97
N ASP A 88 -0.65 -2.79 1.96
CA ASP A 88 -1.58 -3.22 0.90
C ASP A 88 -2.73 -2.24 0.68
N SER A 89 -3.28 -1.71 1.77
CA SER A 89 -4.42 -0.79 1.71
C SER A 89 -4.02 0.52 1.03
N LEU A 90 -2.89 1.11 1.45
CA LEU A 90 -2.34 2.32 0.82
C LEU A 90 -2.02 2.08 -0.65
N MET A 91 -1.39 0.95 -0.99
CA MET A 91 -1.01 0.64 -2.37
C MET A 91 -2.24 0.42 -3.28
N ARG A 92 -3.25 -0.35 -2.84
CA ARG A 92 -4.46 -0.63 -3.64
C ARG A 92 -5.35 0.60 -3.82
N LEU A 93 -5.56 1.35 -2.74
CA LEU A 93 -6.43 2.53 -2.74
C LEU A 93 -5.76 3.76 -3.35
N SER A 94 -4.44 3.72 -3.59
CA SER A 94 -3.68 4.82 -4.22
C SER A 94 -4.22 5.29 -5.57
N SER A 95 -4.93 4.42 -6.30
CA SER A 95 -5.49 4.71 -7.62
C SER A 95 -6.85 5.42 -7.59
N ALA A 96 -7.43 5.64 -6.41
CA ALA A 96 -8.70 6.35 -6.23
C ALA A 96 -8.76 7.74 -6.92
N PRO A 97 -7.68 8.54 -7.00
CA PRO A 97 -7.70 9.81 -7.73
C PRO A 97 -8.08 9.70 -9.22
N LEU A 98 -7.90 8.53 -9.86
CA LEU A 98 -8.31 8.32 -11.25
C LEU A 98 -9.85 8.28 -11.41
N LEU A 99 -10.59 8.12 -10.31
CA LEU A 99 -12.05 8.20 -10.27
C LEU A 99 -12.58 9.63 -10.16
N ALA A 100 -11.72 10.65 -10.29
CA ALA A 100 -12.12 12.06 -10.28
C ALA A 100 -13.34 12.33 -11.17
N GLY A 101 -14.29 13.13 -10.67
CA GLY A 101 -15.57 13.40 -11.31
C GLY A 101 -16.68 12.38 -10.99
N ARG A 102 -16.40 11.40 -10.11
CA ARG A 102 -17.38 10.46 -9.54
C ARG A 102 -17.42 10.60 -8.03
N GLN A 103 -18.54 10.24 -7.43
CA GLN A 103 -18.71 10.19 -5.98
C GLN A 103 -18.34 8.80 -5.50
N VAL A 104 -17.23 8.70 -4.75
CA VAL A 104 -16.69 7.41 -4.29
C VAL A 104 -16.81 7.33 -2.77
N ASP A 105 -17.57 6.36 -2.29
CA ASP A 105 -17.61 5.98 -0.88
C ASP A 105 -16.70 4.75 -0.68
N LEU A 106 -15.97 4.72 0.44
CA LEU A 106 -15.13 3.61 0.86
C LEU A 106 -15.82 2.84 1.98
N TYR A 107 -15.99 1.52 1.81
CA TYR A 107 -16.35 0.60 2.89
C TYR A 107 -15.15 -0.29 3.21
N ALA A 108 -14.51 -0.03 4.34
CA ALA A 108 -13.19 -0.53 4.64
C ALA A 108 -13.08 -1.18 6.02
N SER A 109 -12.07 -2.02 6.20
CA SER A 109 -11.74 -2.55 7.52
C SER A 109 -11.32 -1.42 8.48
N PRO A 110 -11.35 -1.62 9.81
CA PRO A 110 -11.04 -0.58 10.77
C PRO A 110 -9.66 0.07 10.54
N LYS A 111 -8.66 -0.75 10.20
CA LYS A 111 -7.29 -0.25 9.92
C LYS A 111 -7.20 0.53 8.61
N ALA A 112 -7.89 0.10 7.57
CA ALA A 112 -7.90 0.80 6.29
C ALA A 112 -8.75 2.09 6.34
N ALA A 113 -9.83 2.10 7.11
CA ALA A 113 -10.66 3.29 7.32
C ALA A 113 -9.86 4.43 7.98
N GLN A 114 -8.99 4.12 8.94
CA GLN A 114 -8.13 5.11 9.61
C GLN A 114 -7.15 5.84 8.68
N LEU A 115 -6.89 5.31 7.47
CA LEU A 115 -5.98 5.91 6.50
C LEU A 115 -6.57 7.11 5.75
N PHE A 116 -7.89 7.29 5.80
CA PHE A 116 -8.59 8.28 5.00
C PHE A 116 -9.58 9.08 5.85
N GLU A 117 -9.82 10.32 5.45
CA GLU A 117 -10.79 11.22 6.06
C GLU A 117 -11.95 11.46 5.09
N PRO A 118 -13.20 11.44 5.58
CA PRO A 118 -14.35 11.77 4.75
C PRO A 118 -14.22 13.17 4.12
N GLY A 119 -14.51 13.27 2.83
CA GLY A 119 -14.47 14.53 2.08
C GLY A 119 -13.14 14.84 1.38
N ASN A 120 -12.10 14.03 1.57
CA ASN A 120 -10.85 14.16 0.82
C ASN A 120 -10.80 13.19 -0.37
N THR A 121 -10.04 12.09 -0.28
CA THR A 121 -9.95 11.09 -1.37
C THR A 121 -11.28 10.39 -1.61
N PHE A 122 -12.04 10.14 -0.54
CA PHE A 122 -13.34 9.51 -0.57
C PHE A 122 -14.39 10.46 0.00
N ARG A 123 -15.58 10.49 -0.58
CA ARG A 123 -16.71 11.28 -0.06
C ARG A 123 -17.08 10.83 1.35
N ARG A 124 -17.09 9.51 1.58
CA ARG A 124 -17.31 8.88 2.88
C ARG A 124 -16.34 7.73 3.08
N VAL A 125 -16.03 7.46 4.34
CA VAL A 125 -15.28 6.29 4.79
C VAL A 125 -16.14 5.61 5.85
N VAL A 126 -16.58 4.39 5.58
CA VAL A 126 -17.47 3.61 6.44
C VAL A 126 -16.73 2.36 6.89
N GLU A 127 -16.70 2.13 8.18
CA GLU A 127 -16.06 0.95 8.77
C GLU A 127 -16.96 -0.29 8.70
N ILE A 128 -16.36 -1.47 8.49
CA ILE A 128 -17.11 -2.73 8.34
C ILE A 128 -17.94 -3.08 9.57
N ASP A 129 -17.39 -2.91 10.77
CA ASP A 129 -17.94 -3.48 12.00
C ASP A 129 -19.07 -2.62 12.61
N GLU A 130 -19.12 -1.33 12.33
CA GLU A 130 -20.06 -0.45 13.05
C GLU A 130 -21.39 -0.21 12.32
N GLN A 131 -21.46 -0.20 10.98
CA GLN A 131 -22.59 0.49 10.32
C GLN A 131 -23.00 -0.06 8.94
N VAL A 132 -23.45 -1.32 8.86
CA VAL A 132 -24.23 -1.79 7.68
C VAL A 132 -25.47 -0.91 7.45
N SER A 133 -26.01 -0.29 8.51
CA SER A 133 -27.11 0.66 8.48
C SER A 133 -26.81 1.94 7.70
N GLU A 134 -25.58 2.45 7.70
CA GLU A 134 -25.23 3.67 6.95
C GLU A 134 -25.24 3.47 5.43
N LEU A 135 -25.01 2.23 5.01
CA LEU A 135 -25.15 1.82 3.61
C LEU A 135 -26.60 1.50 3.23
N ALA A 136 -27.49 1.31 4.21
CA ALA A 136 -28.88 0.92 3.96
C ALA A 136 -29.64 2.05 3.25
N GLY A 137 -30.33 1.71 2.15
CA GLY A 137 -31.12 2.66 1.36
C GLY A 137 -30.31 3.51 0.37
N ARG A 138 -28.98 3.41 0.36
CA ARG A 138 -28.13 4.07 -0.64
C ARG A 138 -28.18 3.32 -1.97
N ARG A 139 -28.12 4.07 -3.07
CA ARG A 139 -28.05 3.54 -4.43
C ARG A 139 -26.67 3.81 -5.00
N TYR A 140 -26.00 2.74 -5.41
CA TYR A 140 -24.73 2.80 -6.11
C TYR A 140 -24.94 2.28 -7.53
N ASP A 141 -24.25 2.89 -8.48
CA ASP A 141 -24.27 2.51 -9.88
C ASP A 141 -23.31 1.35 -10.15
N CYS A 142 -22.21 1.31 -9.42
CA CYS A 142 -21.16 0.30 -9.56
C CYS A 142 -20.43 0.09 -8.22
N LEU A 143 -20.00 -1.15 -7.96
CA LEU A 143 -19.07 -1.48 -6.89
C LEU A 143 -17.67 -1.75 -7.44
N ILE A 144 -16.65 -1.44 -6.65
CA ILE A 144 -15.28 -1.90 -6.84
C ILE A 144 -14.96 -2.83 -5.68
N ILE A 145 -14.44 -4.03 -5.97
CA ILE A 145 -13.92 -4.93 -4.94
C ILE A 145 -12.45 -5.24 -5.23
N ASP A 146 -11.64 -5.44 -4.20
CA ASP A 146 -10.20 -5.67 -4.43
C ASP A 146 -9.93 -6.95 -5.23
N ALA A 147 -10.62 -8.04 -4.91
CA ALA A 147 -10.42 -9.34 -5.52
C ALA A 147 -11.68 -10.23 -5.38
N LEU A 148 -11.81 -11.24 -6.24
CA LEU A 148 -12.95 -12.19 -6.27
C LEU A 148 -12.88 -13.24 -5.14
N HIS A 149 -12.90 -12.77 -3.89
CA HIS A 149 -12.79 -13.61 -2.69
C HIS A 149 -14.12 -13.85 -2.00
N THR A 150 -14.16 -14.89 -1.18
CA THR A 150 -15.34 -15.29 -0.41
C THR A 150 -15.92 -14.15 0.42
N LYS A 151 -15.10 -13.45 1.22
CA LYS A 151 -15.58 -12.37 2.08
C LYS A 151 -16.19 -11.20 1.28
N PRO A 152 -15.50 -10.57 0.31
CA PRO A 152 -16.08 -9.52 -0.52
C PRO A 152 -17.32 -9.95 -1.29
N LEU A 153 -17.32 -11.16 -1.90
CA LEU A 153 -18.45 -11.64 -2.70
C LEU A 153 -19.69 -11.92 -1.85
N LEU A 154 -19.52 -12.52 -0.66
CA LEU A 154 -20.64 -12.73 0.27
C LEU A 154 -21.19 -11.40 0.78
N LEU A 155 -20.33 -10.46 1.15
CA LEU A 155 -20.74 -9.12 1.58
C LEU A 155 -21.50 -8.39 0.46
N LYS A 156 -20.96 -8.40 -0.76
CA LYS A 156 -21.60 -7.85 -1.95
C LYS A 156 -22.95 -8.51 -2.21
N ARG A 157 -23.04 -9.85 -2.14
CA ARG A 157 -24.29 -10.59 -2.33
C ARG A 157 -25.34 -10.20 -1.28
N ARG A 158 -24.92 -10.02 -0.03
CA ARG A 158 -25.78 -9.67 1.11
C ARG A 158 -26.33 -8.25 0.98
N LEU A 159 -25.48 -7.27 0.71
CA LEU A 159 -25.83 -5.84 0.75
C LEU A 159 -26.26 -5.28 -0.61
N PHE A 160 -25.61 -5.71 -1.68
CA PHE A 160 -25.77 -5.16 -3.03
C PHE A 160 -26.00 -6.27 -4.07
N PRO A 161 -27.01 -7.13 -3.91
CA PRO A 161 -27.19 -8.35 -4.70
C PRO A 161 -27.34 -8.13 -6.21
N ARG A 162 -27.76 -6.93 -6.62
CA ARG A 162 -28.09 -6.56 -8.01
C ARG A 162 -27.28 -5.39 -8.57
N VAL A 163 -26.35 -4.82 -7.79
CA VAL A 163 -25.51 -3.73 -8.29
C VAL A 163 -24.36 -4.33 -9.11
N PRO A 164 -24.06 -3.83 -10.32
CA PRO A 164 -22.91 -4.31 -11.07
C PRO A 164 -21.60 -3.98 -10.34
N PHE A 165 -20.55 -4.76 -10.60
CA PHE A 165 -19.27 -4.55 -9.94
C PHE A 165 -18.09 -4.95 -10.83
N VAL A 166 -16.95 -4.34 -10.54
CA VAL A 166 -15.65 -4.69 -11.10
C VAL A 166 -14.74 -5.20 -9.99
N SER A 167 -13.69 -5.91 -10.36
CA SER A 167 -12.65 -6.35 -9.43
C SER A 167 -11.30 -5.76 -9.83
N LEU A 168 -10.52 -5.29 -8.85
CA LEU A 168 -9.17 -4.79 -9.11
C LEU A 168 -8.29 -5.95 -9.60
N HIS A 169 -8.23 -7.07 -8.89
CA HIS A 169 -7.37 -8.19 -9.29
C HIS A 169 -8.07 -9.26 -10.14
N ASP A 170 -9.39 -9.17 -10.39
CA ASP A 170 -10.17 -10.24 -11.03
C ASP A 170 -9.80 -11.64 -10.48
N PHE A 171 -9.30 -12.54 -11.34
CA PHE A 171 -8.83 -13.88 -11.00
C PHE A 171 -7.32 -13.95 -10.74
N PHE A 172 -6.59 -12.84 -10.83
CA PHE A 172 -5.16 -12.81 -10.57
C PHE A 172 -4.86 -13.13 -9.09
N HIS A 173 -3.72 -13.77 -8.88
CA HIS A 173 -3.27 -14.15 -7.55
C HIS A 173 -2.56 -12.99 -6.87
N TYR A 174 -3.34 -12.15 -6.18
CA TYR A 174 -2.86 -10.92 -5.55
C TYR A 174 -1.97 -11.11 -4.31
N CYS A 175 -1.91 -12.30 -3.70
CA CYS A 175 -1.06 -12.58 -2.51
C CYS A 175 0.40 -12.89 -2.89
N ARG A 176 0.97 -12.20 -3.87
CA ARG A 176 2.39 -12.32 -4.23
C ARG A 176 3.06 -10.97 -4.02
N ASP A 177 4.30 -11.02 -3.57
CA ASP A 177 5.11 -9.83 -3.27
C ASP A 177 6.08 -9.48 -4.42
N ASP A 178 5.91 -10.12 -5.59
CA ASP A 178 6.82 -10.07 -6.74
C ASP A 178 6.40 -9.08 -7.85
N TYR A 179 5.53 -8.14 -7.52
CA TYR A 179 5.18 -7.05 -8.42
C TYR A 179 4.90 -5.77 -7.64
N ASN A 180 4.99 -4.64 -8.33
CA ASN A 180 4.64 -3.35 -7.75
C ASN A 180 3.11 -3.19 -7.68
N LEU A 181 2.55 -3.40 -6.50
CA LEU A 181 1.11 -3.35 -6.26
C LEU A 181 0.52 -1.94 -6.50
N THR A 182 1.28 -0.88 -6.22
CA THR A 182 0.87 0.50 -6.49
C THR A 182 0.70 0.73 -7.98
N LEU A 183 1.73 0.43 -8.79
CA LEU A 183 1.67 0.59 -10.24
C LEU A 183 0.57 -0.29 -10.84
N PHE A 184 0.45 -1.53 -10.37
CA PHE A 184 -0.64 -2.41 -10.79
C PHE A 184 -2.01 -1.77 -10.53
N ALA A 185 -2.27 -1.24 -9.32
CA ALA A 185 -3.54 -0.62 -8.98
C ALA A 185 -3.85 0.57 -9.91
N TRP A 186 -2.86 1.41 -10.22
CA TRP A 186 -3.01 2.54 -11.13
C TRP A 186 -3.32 2.12 -12.55
N TYR A 187 -2.53 1.20 -13.12
CA TYR A 187 -2.76 0.70 -14.47
C TYR A 187 -4.10 -0.03 -14.59
N ARG A 188 -4.43 -0.83 -13.57
CA ARG A 188 -5.68 -1.57 -13.54
C ARG A 188 -6.88 -0.63 -13.47
N MET A 189 -6.82 0.39 -12.62
CA MET A 189 -7.89 1.39 -12.54
C MET A 189 -8.04 2.16 -13.85
N ALA A 190 -6.93 2.56 -14.48
CA ALA A 190 -6.96 3.18 -15.80
C ALA A 190 -7.59 2.26 -16.86
N HIS A 191 -7.26 0.97 -16.86
CA HIS A 191 -7.86 -0.04 -17.73
C HIS A 191 -9.37 -0.20 -17.48
N LEU A 192 -9.79 -0.28 -16.21
CA LEU A 192 -11.19 -0.37 -15.82
C LEU A 192 -12.02 0.85 -16.27
N LEU A 193 -11.37 2.01 -16.37
CA LEU A 193 -11.96 3.27 -16.82
C LEU A 193 -11.85 3.51 -18.33
N GLU A 194 -11.19 2.61 -19.07
CA GLU A 194 -10.81 2.81 -20.48
C GLU A 194 -10.02 4.11 -20.73
N ALA A 195 -9.24 4.53 -19.73
CA ALA A 195 -8.44 5.73 -19.83
C ALA A 195 -7.30 5.53 -20.85
N ARG A 196 -7.17 6.45 -21.80
CA ARG A 196 -6.11 6.45 -22.82
C ARG A 196 -4.89 7.22 -22.35
N VAL A 197 -4.37 6.86 -21.17
CA VAL A 197 -3.16 7.47 -20.61
C VAL A 197 -1.97 6.54 -20.87
N PRO A 198 -0.86 7.02 -21.45
CA PRO A 198 0.34 6.20 -21.65
C PRO A 198 0.88 5.63 -20.33
N ALA A 199 1.39 4.40 -20.35
CA ALA A 199 1.88 3.72 -19.15
C ALA A 199 2.97 4.52 -18.40
N GLY A 200 3.94 5.09 -19.12
CA GLY A 200 4.99 5.93 -18.51
C GLY A 200 4.48 7.24 -17.90
N GLU A 201 3.31 7.73 -18.32
CA GLU A 201 2.67 8.87 -17.68
C GLU A 201 1.94 8.44 -16.40
N LEU A 202 1.20 7.33 -16.43
CA LEU A 202 0.57 6.76 -15.24
C LEU A 202 1.60 6.41 -14.15
N ALA A 203 2.74 5.84 -14.53
CA ALA A 203 3.83 5.53 -13.59
C ALA A 203 4.37 6.78 -12.88
N ARG A 204 4.47 7.91 -13.59
CA ARG A 204 4.92 9.19 -13.02
C ARG A 204 3.86 9.85 -12.14
N GLN A 205 2.58 9.59 -12.41
CA GLN A 205 1.48 10.10 -11.59
C GLN A 205 1.23 9.26 -10.34
N ALA A 206 1.61 7.97 -10.38
CA ALA A 206 1.41 7.03 -9.29
C ALA A 206 2.06 7.52 -8.00
N ARG A 207 1.25 7.58 -6.93
CA ARG A 207 1.66 8.00 -5.60
C ARG A 207 0.71 7.42 -4.57
N LEU A 208 1.25 7.01 -3.42
CA LEU A 208 0.44 6.66 -2.26
C LEU A 208 -0.18 7.94 -1.67
N ARG A 209 -1.29 7.79 -0.96
CA ARG A 209 -1.94 8.88 -0.22
C ARG A 209 -2.53 8.36 1.07
N MET A 210 -2.37 9.16 2.11
CA MET A 210 -2.99 8.96 3.42
C MET A 210 -3.39 10.33 3.96
N ASP A 211 -4.56 10.39 4.58
CA ASP A 211 -5.03 11.61 5.25
C ASP A 211 -4.51 11.66 6.69
N HIS A 212 -3.87 12.77 7.05
CA HIS A 212 -3.19 12.95 8.34
C HIS A 212 -3.54 14.29 9.01
N GLY A 213 -4.64 14.93 8.60
CA GLY A 213 -5.04 16.25 9.07
C GLY A 213 -5.74 16.23 10.44
N GLY A 214 -6.52 15.20 10.72
CA GLY A 214 -7.29 15.06 11.97
C GLY A 214 -6.47 14.57 13.16
N VAL A 215 -5.43 15.32 13.55
CA VAL A 215 -4.64 15.07 14.78
C VAL A 215 -4.75 16.24 15.74
N ALA A 216 -4.41 16.02 17.01
CA ALA A 216 -4.42 17.07 18.02
C ALA A 216 -3.42 18.20 17.68
N PRO A 217 -3.80 19.48 17.82
CA PRO A 217 -2.96 20.61 17.42
C PRO A 217 -1.68 20.74 18.26
N ASP A 218 -1.69 20.22 19.50
CA ASP A 218 -0.60 20.24 20.46
C ASP A 218 0.26 18.95 20.43
N LEU A 219 0.02 18.03 19.49
CA LEU A 219 0.73 16.74 19.37
C LEU A 219 2.26 16.91 19.44
N TYR A 220 2.81 17.88 18.70
CA TYR A 220 4.26 18.12 18.69
C TYR A 220 4.78 18.60 20.04
N GLN A 221 4.08 19.54 20.67
CA GLN A 221 4.46 20.08 21.97
C GLN A 221 4.39 18.98 23.05
N GLY A 222 3.34 18.15 23.03
CA GLY A 222 3.18 17.03 23.94
C GLY A 222 4.25 15.94 23.79
N LEU A 223 4.81 15.78 22.60
CA LEU A 223 5.90 14.84 22.30
C LEU A 223 7.30 15.45 22.44
N GLY A 224 7.40 16.78 22.55
CA GLY A 224 8.67 17.51 22.53
C GLY A 224 9.37 17.46 21.16
N LEU A 225 8.59 17.42 20.07
CA LEU A 225 9.05 17.45 18.69
C LEU A 225 9.04 18.89 18.15
N ASP A 226 10.05 19.24 17.36
CA ASP A 226 10.18 20.54 16.70
C ASP A 226 9.81 20.47 15.20
N GLY A 227 9.89 19.27 14.62
CA GLY A 227 9.81 19.03 13.18
C GLY A 227 11.21 19.09 12.54
N GLY A 228 11.43 18.24 11.55
CA GLY A 228 12.72 18.10 10.88
C GLY A 228 13.68 17.08 11.54
N GLU A 229 13.20 16.31 12.51
CA GLU A 229 13.90 15.15 13.05
C GLU A 229 14.19 14.10 11.98
N ILE A 230 15.07 13.15 12.29
CA ILE A 230 15.22 11.90 11.53
C ILE A 230 14.42 10.83 12.28
N ALA A 231 13.52 10.15 11.58
CA ALA A 231 12.73 9.08 12.18
C ALA A 231 13.42 7.73 11.99
N LEU A 232 13.39 6.89 13.02
CA LEU A 232 13.69 5.46 12.91
C LEU A 232 12.39 4.69 13.15
N ALA A 233 11.94 3.93 12.15
CA ALA A 233 10.83 2.99 12.34
C ALA A 233 11.37 1.64 12.79
N LEU A 234 11.05 1.29 14.03
CA LEU A 234 11.54 0.11 14.72
C LEU A 234 10.50 -1.02 14.70
N GLY A 235 11.00 -2.24 14.94
CA GLY A 235 10.18 -3.45 14.99
C GLY A 235 9.77 -3.98 13.62
N GLY A 236 9.02 -5.09 13.63
CA GLY A 236 8.53 -5.74 12.42
C GLY A 236 7.76 -7.01 12.72
N ARG A 237 7.10 -7.58 11.72
CA ARG A 237 6.27 -8.79 11.88
C ARG A 237 6.99 -10.06 11.43
N GLU A 238 7.75 -9.97 10.34
CA GLU A 238 8.42 -11.10 9.72
C GLU A 238 9.89 -11.09 10.11
N GLY A 239 10.39 -12.19 10.69
CA GLY A 239 11.72 -12.25 11.31
C GLY A 239 12.86 -11.75 10.43
N TYR A 240 12.88 -12.17 9.16
CA TYR A 240 13.91 -11.78 8.18
C TYR A 240 13.83 -10.31 7.71
N ARG A 241 12.75 -9.60 8.06
CA ARG A 241 12.56 -8.16 7.82
C ARG A 241 12.73 -7.33 9.10
N ILE A 242 13.00 -7.94 10.26
CA ILE A 242 13.26 -7.20 11.51
C ILE A 242 14.75 -6.87 11.58
N TYR A 243 15.09 -5.60 11.38
CA TYR A 243 16.47 -5.11 11.54
C TYR A 243 16.81 -4.92 13.01
N ARG A 244 17.97 -5.44 13.46
CA ARG A 244 18.37 -5.49 14.88
C ARG A 244 19.50 -4.53 15.25
N HIS A 245 20.18 -3.92 14.28
CA HIS A 245 21.31 -3.04 14.53
C HIS A 245 20.91 -1.55 14.66
N TRP A 246 19.70 -1.30 15.18
CA TRP A 246 19.20 0.06 15.35
C TRP A 246 20.00 0.91 16.34
N PRO A 247 20.51 0.38 17.48
CA PRO A 247 21.40 1.14 18.37
C PRO A 247 22.65 1.66 17.68
N GLU A 248 23.29 0.85 16.86
CA GLU A 248 24.50 1.21 16.11
C GLU A 248 24.21 2.25 15.03
N VAL A 249 23.09 2.11 14.32
CA VAL A 249 22.63 3.10 13.33
C VAL A 249 22.32 4.43 14.02
N ALA A 250 21.58 4.42 15.12
CA ALA A 250 21.24 5.63 15.87
C ALA A 250 22.51 6.36 16.37
N GLY A 251 23.47 5.62 16.92
CA GLY A 251 24.74 6.18 17.37
C GLY A 251 25.55 6.82 16.23
N SER A 252 25.59 6.15 15.07
CA SER A 252 26.32 6.63 13.90
C SER A 252 25.70 7.91 13.34
N ILE A 253 24.37 7.94 13.17
CA ILE A 253 23.64 9.12 12.70
C ILE A 253 23.84 10.32 13.64
N LEU A 254 23.73 10.10 14.96
CA LEU A 254 23.88 11.18 15.95
C LEU A 254 25.30 11.72 16.05
N ALA A 255 26.32 10.86 15.88
CA ALA A 255 27.71 11.27 15.84
C ALA A 255 28.04 12.13 14.61
N GLN A 256 27.46 11.78 13.46
CA GLN A 256 27.66 12.46 12.18
C GLN A 256 26.81 13.74 12.04
N SER A 257 25.68 13.79 12.72
CA SER A 257 24.74 14.91 12.69
C SER A 257 24.51 15.50 14.08
N PRO A 258 25.45 16.30 14.61
CA PRO A 258 25.41 16.80 15.99
C PRO A 258 24.23 17.75 16.27
N ASP A 259 23.60 18.33 15.24
CA ASP A 259 22.46 19.24 15.40
C ASP A 259 21.09 18.56 15.21
N ARG A 260 21.06 17.25 14.88
CA ARG A 260 19.82 16.51 14.60
C ARG A 260 19.32 15.77 15.83
N ARG A 261 18.00 15.69 15.98
CA ARG A 261 17.32 14.81 16.93
C ARG A 261 16.72 13.61 16.19
N LEU A 262 16.61 12.48 16.90
CA LEU A 262 15.91 11.30 16.40
C LEU A 262 14.53 11.20 17.02
N VAL A 263 13.57 10.69 16.24
CA VAL A 263 12.28 10.23 16.73
C VAL A 263 12.13 8.74 16.44
N LEU A 264 11.83 7.95 17.46
CA LEU A 264 11.60 6.50 17.31
C LEU A 264 10.10 6.26 17.18
N VAL A 265 9.68 5.59 16.12
CA VAL A 265 8.28 5.21 15.86
C VAL A 265 8.19 3.71 15.66
N GLY A 266 7.06 3.11 15.99
CA GLY A 266 6.90 1.66 15.94
C GLY A 266 5.78 1.16 16.84
N SER A 267 5.52 -0.14 16.75
CA SER A 267 4.55 -0.84 17.61
C SER A 267 5.23 -1.36 18.88
N GLU A 268 4.45 -1.92 19.80
CA GLU A 268 4.94 -2.47 21.08
C GLU A 268 6.11 -3.47 20.95
N ASN A 269 6.17 -4.22 19.86
CA ASN A 269 7.25 -5.18 19.57
C ASN A 269 8.64 -4.52 19.37
N ALA A 270 8.72 -3.19 19.35
CA ALA A 270 9.96 -2.43 19.27
C ALA A 270 10.37 -1.78 20.61
N ALA A 271 9.64 -2.04 21.70
CA ALA A 271 9.82 -1.34 22.97
C ALA A 271 11.24 -1.49 23.56
N GLU A 272 11.84 -2.68 23.44
CA GLU A 272 13.18 -2.96 23.97
C GLU A 272 14.28 -2.20 23.22
N ASP A 273 14.27 -2.26 21.88
CA ASP A 273 15.18 -1.48 21.02
C ASP A 273 15.03 0.02 21.31
N ALA A 274 13.79 0.49 21.41
CA ALA A 274 13.49 1.89 21.65
C ALA A 274 13.99 2.37 23.01
N ALA A 275 13.82 1.57 24.06
CA ALA A 275 14.33 1.86 25.40
C ALA A 275 15.86 1.92 25.41
N THR A 276 16.51 0.96 24.74
CA THR A 276 17.97 0.89 24.62
C THR A 276 18.53 2.13 23.94
N ILE A 277 17.97 2.52 22.79
CA ILE A 277 18.41 3.71 22.04
C ILE A 277 18.14 5.00 22.84
N HIS A 278 16.96 5.11 23.46
CA HIS A 278 16.61 6.30 24.23
C HIS A 278 17.52 6.51 25.45
N ALA A 279 17.87 5.42 26.16
CA ALA A 279 18.78 5.47 27.31
C ALA A 279 20.21 5.84 26.90
N ALA A 280 20.68 5.38 25.73
CA ALA A 280 22.02 5.68 25.23
C ALA A 280 22.21 7.15 24.82
N PHE A 281 21.15 7.85 24.42
CA PHE A 281 21.22 9.21 23.86
C PHE A 281 20.17 10.16 24.48
N PRO A 282 20.25 10.44 25.79
CA PRO A 282 19.28 11.28 26.49
C PRO A 282 19.21 12.69 25.89
N GLY A 283 17.99 13.23 25.76
CA GLY A 283 17.74 14.56 25.19
C GLY A 283 17.85 14.67 23.67
N ARG A 284 18.46 13.69 23.00
CA ARG A 284 18.64 13.64 21.54
C ARG A 284 17.69 12.69 20.83
N VAL A 285 17.06 11.78 21.57
CA VAL A 285 16.13 10.77 21.06
C VAL A 285 14.76 10.93 21.73
N ILE A 286 13.71 11.04 20.92
CA ILE A 286 12.32 11.08 21.36
C ILE A 286 11.70 9.71 21.10
N ASN A 287 11.34 8.98 22.15
CA ASN A 287 10.71 7.68 22.00
C ASN A 287 9.18 7.81 21.89
N CYS A 288 8.65 7.57 20.68
CA CYS A 288 7.22 7.52 20.37
C CYS A 288 6.71 6.09 20.07
N VAL A 289 7.53 5.06 20.29
CA VAL A 289 7.13 3.66 20.07
C VAL A 289 5.95 3.31 20.97
N ASN A 290 4.91 2.72 20.38
CA ASN A 290 3.66 2.35 21.05
C ASN A 290 2.92 3.53 21.73
N ARG A 291 3.18 4.78 21.33
CA ARG A 291 2.58 6.00 21.92
C ARG A 291 1.70 6.79 20.96
N LEU A 292 1.70 6.41 19.68
CA LEU A 292 0.99 7.12 18.62
C LEU A 292 -0.01 6.17 17.95
N SER A 293 -1.17 6.71 17.62
CA SER A 293 -2.03 6.11 16.61
C SER A 293 -1.35 6.11 15.24
N LEU A 294 -1.90 5.34 14.29
CA LEU A 294 -1.40 5.31 12.92
C LEU A 294 -1.45 6.69 12.25
N LYS A 295 -2.51 7.46 12.51
CA LYS A 295 -2.69 8.80 11.96
C LYS A 295 -1.72 9.82 12.56
N GLU A 296 -1.50 9.78 13.87
CA GLU A 296 -0.47 10.60 14.53
C GLU A 296 0.93 10.24 14.03
N THR A 297 1.21 8.96 13.83
CA THR A 297 2.49 8.51 13.23
C THR A 297 2.67 9.08 11.83
N ALA A 298 1.64 9.01 10.98
CA ALA A 298 1.68 9.59 9.63
C ALA A 298 1.91 11.11 9.66
N HIS A 299 1.25 11.80 10.60
CA HIS A 299 1.43 13.23 10.78
C HIS A 299 2.85 13.59 11.28
N VAL A 300 3.42 12.80 12.21
CA VAL A 300 4.83 12.94 12.63
C VAL A 300 5.76 12.77 11.44
N LEU A 301 5.61 11.69 10.67
CA LEU A 301 6.42 11.39 9.49
C LEU A 301 6.35 12.47 8.42
N HIS A 302 5.18 13.10 8.23
CA HIS A 302 5.02 14.21 7.29
C HIS A 302 5.96 15.39 7.56
N ARG A 303 6.33 15.64 8.82
CA ARG A 303 7.26 16.71 9.21
C ARG A 303 8.67 16.23 9.51
N THR A 304 8.95 14.94 9.34
CA THR A 304 10.29 14.36 9.48
C THR A 304 11.13 14.68 8.25
N THR A 305 12.43 14.94 8.42
CA THR A 305 13.36 15.15 7.30
C THR A 305 13.55 13.88 6.46
N LEU A 306 13.72 12.75 7.14
CA LEU A 306 14.03 11.45 6.57
C LEU A 306 13.57 10.35 7.53
N LEU A 307 12.89 9.33 7.02
CA LEU A 307 12.61 8.09 7.73
C LEU A 307 13.65 7.02 7.35
N VAL A 308 14.20 6.31 8.33
CA VAL A 308 14.96 5.07 8.12
C VAL A 308 14.12 3.91 8.64
N CYS A 309 13.88 2.90 7.81
CA CYS A 309 12.96 1.81 8.15
C CYS A 309 13.25 0.54 7.36
N ALA A 310 12.90 -0.63 7.93
CA ALA A 310 12.81 -1.87 7.16
C ALA A 310 11.52 -1.93 6.32
N ASP A 311 11.44 -2.88 5.36
CA ASP A 311 10.22 -3.12 4.55
C ASP A 311 9.03 -3.53 5.44
N GLY A 312 8.13 -2.57 5.66
CA GLY A 312 6.97 -2.73 6.52
C GLY A 312 5.93 -1.63 6.31
N GLY A 313 4.85 -1.66 7.10
CA GLY A 313 3.73 -0.72 6.92
C GLY A 313 4.13 0.76 6.96
N LEU A 314 5.09 1.13 7.82
CA LEU A 314 5.54 2.52 7.97
C LEU A 314 6.34 3.04 6.76
N LEU A 315 6.97 2.16 5.98
CA LEU A 315 7.59 2.51 4.68
C LEU A 315 6.53 3.13 3.74
N HIS A 316 5.37 2.47 3.67
CA HIS A 316 4.26 2.92 2.83
C HIS A 316 3.57 4.16 3.38
N VAL A 317 3.44 4.27 4.72
CA VAL A 317 2.91 5.49 5.36
C VAL A 317 3.80 6.68 5.02
N ALA A 318 5.12 6.56 5.15
CA ALA A 318 6.06 7.62 4.79
C ALA A 318 5.91 8.06 3.33
N SER A 319 5.85 7.10 2.40
CA SER A 319 5.59 7.36 0.98
C SER A 319 4.26 8.10 0.77
N ALA A 320 3.22 7.70 1.50
CA ALA A 320 1.88 8.29 1.42
C ALA A 320 1.78 9.74 1.90
N VAL A 321 2.65 10.14 2.84
CA VAL A 321 2.73 11.52 3.38
C VAL A 321 3.92 12.31 2.85
N ALA A 322 4.56 11.81 1.78
CA ALA A 322 5.72 12.40 1.12
C ALA A 322 6.96 12.60 2.03
N CYS A 323 7.11 11.76 3.05
CA CYS A 323 8.33 11.70 3.86
C CYS A 323 9.41 10.94 3.09
N PRO A 324 10.62 11.51 2.87
CA PRO A 324 11.72 10.79 2.26
C PRO A 324 12.13 9.56 3.08
N THR A 325 12.59 8.49 2.41
CA THR A 325 12.89 7.22 3.08
C THR A 325 14.24 6.62 2.71
N VAL A 326 14.95 6.07 3.69
CA VAL A 326 15.97 5.03 3.51
C VAL A 326 15.34 3.70 3.92
N GLY A 327 15.02 2.87 2.92
CA GLY A 327 14.39 1.57 3.13
C GLY A 327 15.39 0.42 3.19
N LEU A 328 15.26 -0.47 4.16
CA LEU A 328 16.06 -1.68 4.30
C LEU A 328 15.22 -2.90 3.86
N PHE A 329 15.70 -3.59 2.83
CA PHE A 329 15.02 -4.71 2.20
C PHE A 329 15.81 -6.00 2.37
N ALA A 330 15.09 -7.10 2.49
CA ALA A 330 15.66 -8.43 2.38
C ALA A 330 15.40 -8.95 0.96
N GLN A 331 14.80 -10.14 0.84
CA GLN A 331 14.57 -10.85 -0.41
C GLN A 331 13.91 -9.98 -1.50
N GLU A 332 12.98 -9.10 -1.11
CA GLU A 332 12.17 -8.30 -2.01
C GLU A 332 12.94 -7.14 -2.65
N LEU A 333 12.62 -6.87 -3.91
CA LEU A 333 13.17 -5.73 -4.63
C LEU A 333 12.49 -4.42 -4.17
N PRO A 334 13.26 -3.35 -3.88
CA PRO A 334 12.69 -2.04 -3.52
C PRO A 334 11.70 -1.52 -4.57
N GLU A 335 11.89 -1.86 -5.83
CA GLU A 335 11.03 -1.50 -6.97
C GLU A 335 9.60 -2.06 -6.85
N TYR A 336 9.37 -3.05 -5.98
CA TYR A 336 8.03 -3.56 -5.69
C TYR A 336 7.27 -2.74 -4.64
N ARG A 337 7.94 -1.89 -3.87
CA ARG A 337 7.29 -1.03 -2.86
C ARG A 337 7.17 0.42 -3.28
N TYR A 338 8.16 0.91 -4.01
CA TYR A 338 8.28 2.31 -4.35
C TYR A 338 7.82 2.64 -5.77
N VAL A 339 7.44 3.88 -5.99
CA VAL A 339 7.09 4.47 -7.29
C VAL A 339 7.99 5.66 -7.62
N ALA A 340 7.92 6.16 -8.86
CA ALA A 340 8.77 7.24 -9.32
C ALA A 340 8.60 8.57 -8.55
N ALA A 341 7.44 8.75 -7.89
CA ALA A 341 7.18 9.93 -7.06
C ALA A 341 7.88 9.89 -5.69
N ASP A 342 8.36 8.73 -5.24
CA ASP A 342 8.93 8.58 -3.91
C ASP A 342 10.37 9.11 -3.85
N ARG A 343 10.68 9.89 -2.80
CA ARG A 343 12.04 10.35 -2.49
C ARG A 343 12.72 9.28 -1.65
N ARG A 344 13.50 8.41 -2.30
CA ARG A 344 13.94 7.16 -1.69
C ARG A 344 15.43 6.86 -1.89
N TRP A 345 15.96 6.14 -0.92
CA TRP A 345 17.17 5.33 -1.02
C TRP A 345 16.85 3.94 -0.48
N ALA A 346 17.58 2.93 -0.94
CA ALA A 346 17.33 1.56 -0.53
C ALA A 346 18.62 0.77 -0.39
N LEU A 347 18.69 -0.04 0.66
CA LEU A 347 19.68 -1.09 0.83
C LEU A 347 18.95 -2.42 0.79
N ARG A 348 19.52 -3.40 0.09
CA ARG A 348 18.92 -4.73 -0.09
C ARG A 348 19.93 -5.81 0.25
N SER A 349 19.49 -6.81 1.00
CA SER A 349 20.17 -8.09 1.14
C SER A 349 19.45 -9.21 0.41
N GLU A 350 20.09 -10.36 0.20
CA GLU A 350 19.46 -11.46 -0.54
C GLU A 350 18.50 -12.32 0.31
N GLN A 351 18.67 -12.36 1.63
CA GLN A 351 17.96 -13.30 2.50
C GLN A 351 17.36 -12.65 3.74
N ASP A 352 18.18 -11.92 4.49
CA ASP A 352 17.82 -11.35 5.80
C ASP A 352 18.36 -9.92 5.91
N VAL A 353 17.51 -8.99 6.34
CA VAL A 353 17.83 -7.57 6.46
C VAL A 353 19.01 -7.30 7.40
N ASN A 354 19.27 -8.20 8.36
CA ASN A 354 20.38 -8.06 9.32
C ASN A 354 21.77 -8.29 8.72
N THR A 355 21.86 -8.71 7.46
CA THR A 355 23.14 -8.77 6.74
C THR A 355 23.60 -7.40 6.25
N ILE A 356 22.70 -6.39 6.25
CA ILE A 356 23.04 -5.00 5.92
C ILE A 356 23.78 -4.38 7.11
N LEU A 357 25.01 -3.91 6.90
CA LEU A 357 25.82 -3.37 7.98
C LEU A 357 25.27 -2.01 8.44
N SER A 358 25.28 -1.76 9.75
CA SER A 358 24.84 -0.47 10.31
C SER A 358 25.65 0.72 9.78
N THR A 359 26.93 0.51 9.44
CA THR A 359 27.78 1.51 8.78
C THR A 359 27.33 1.85 7.37
N GLU A 360 26.83 0.87 6.61
CA GLU A 360 26.28 1.10 5.26
C GLU A 360 24.97 1.90 5.36
N VAL A 361 24.11 1.56 6.34
CA VAL A 361 22.88 2.32 6.61
C VAL A 361 23.21 3.77 6.94
N ALA A 362 24.17 4.01 7.84
CA ALA A 362 24.58 5.36 8.22
C ALA A 362 25.11 6.16 7.03
N GLN A 363 25.95 5.54 6.18
CA GLN A 363 26.49 6.19 4.98
C GLN A 363 25.39 6.59 3.98
N VAL A 364 24.40 5.73 3.75
CA VAL A 364 23.25 6.07 2.89
C VAL A 364 22.39 7.17 3.52
N VAL A 365 22.24 7.19 4.84
CA VAL A 365 21.54 8.28 5.54
C VAL A 365 22.26 9.62 5.35
N GLU A 366 23.58 9.67 5.49
CA GLU A 366 24.35 10.88 5.22
C GLU A 366 24.19 11.37 3.78
N GLN A 367 24.31 10.45 2.82
CA GLN A 367 24.10 10.74 1.40
C GLN A 367 22.71 11.33 1.18
N ALA A 368 21.67 10.68 1.71
CA ALA A 368 20.29 11.13 1.60
C ALA A 368 20.12 12.55 2.18
N LEU A 369 20.65 12.79 3.38
CA LEU A 369 20.57 14.11 4.02
C LEU A 369 21.30 15.20 3.21
N ALA A 370 22.43 14.88 2.58
CA ALA A 370 23.16 15.81 1.73
C ALA A 370 22.37 16.16 0.46
N GLU A 371 21.80 15.16 -0.22
CA GLU A 371 20.96 15.34 -1.41
C GLU A 371 19.70 16.16 -1.10
N LEU A 372 19.05 15.88 0.03
CA LEU A 372 17.87 16.62 0.50
C LEU A 372 18.19 18.10 0.79
N LYS A 373 19.36 18.40 1.36
CA LYS A 373 19.82 19.79 1.59
C LYS A 373 20.07 20.51 0.26
N GLY A 374 20.72 19.85 -0.70
CA GLY A 374 21.01 20.43 -2.02
C GLY A 374 19.76 20.81 -2.81
N GLN A 375 18.71 19.99 -2.74
CA GLN A 375 17.42 20.26 -3.40
C GLN A 375 16.65 21.43 -2.76
N GLY A 376 16.80 21.65 -1.45
CA GLY A 376 16.17 22.77 -0.73
C GLY A 376 16.81 24.14 -1.00
N GLY A 377 18.04 24.17 -1.51
CA GLY A 377 18.77 25.40 -1.86
C GLY A 377 18.53 25.89 -3.29
N ALA A 378 18.15 25.01 -4.22
CA ALA A 378 17.92 25.34 -5.63
C ALA A 378 16.53 25.95 -5.93
N GLY A 379 15.70 26.14 -4.90
CA GLY A 379 14.33 26.66 -5.01
C GLY A 379 14.01 27.82 -4.08
N ARG A 380 15.03 28.56 -3.61
CA ARG A 380 14.85 29.84 -2.90
C ARG A 380 15.23 31.02 -3.78
#